data_AF-A0A7R9QZF2-F1
#
_entry.id   AF-A0A7R9QZF2-F1
#
_cell.length_a   1.000
_cell.length_b   1.000
_cell.length_c   1.000
_cell.angle_alpha   90.00
_cell.angle_beta   90.00
_cell.angle_gamma   90.00
#
_symmetry.space_group_name_H-M   'P 1'
#
loop_
_entity.id
_entity.type
_entity.pdbx_description
1 polymer ?
#
loop_
_entity_poly.entity_id
_entity_poly.type
_entity_poly.pdbx_seq_one_letter_code
_entity_poly.pdbx_strand_id
1 'polypeptide(L)'
;MMFMGHGFDEKIQGWGRHEGDDMFIRDIVDKFSEPNCAELRGKPKVFIFNCCREIKSENTLPGIYKDKKLVIDFSSIDKSWTNKNKRTFVTYACAEGLKSWYDENSGYTYFGRALSHTMAQFACYKSLIELLQKTMFRMEEENKSEGKTEEHNPEIKMFACQKDFNGFGSAVIATTAITTSITRSIYIHKIEILYLLFPTPSVPSMPSTASMTTMTSVSM
;
A
#
# COMPACT_ATOMS: atom_id res chain seq x y z
N MET A 1 -0.07 2.53 6.44
CA MET A 1 0.79 1.38 6.13
C MET A 1 0.45 0.89 4.73
N MET A 2 1.46 0.66 3.91
CA MET A 2 1.29 0.12 2.57
C MET A 2 2.02 -1.21 2.48
N PHE A 3 1.32 -2.24 2.03
CA PHE A 3 1.84 -3.57 1.78
C PHE A 3 1.95 -3.77 0.27
N MET A 4 3.12 -4.22 -0.19
CA MET A 4 3.38 -4.49 -1.59
C MET A 4 3.91 -5.91 -1.72
N GLY A 5 3.30 -6.72 -2.58
CA GLY A 5 3.70 -8.11 -2.75
C GLY A 5 2.69 -8.90 -3.57
N HIS A 6 2.90 -10.22 -3.63
CA HIS A 6 1.91 -11.12 -4.17
C HIS A 6 0.76 -11.27 -3.16
N GLY A 7 -0.44 -11.47 -3.68
CA GLY A 7 -1.63 -11.69 -2.89
C GLY A 7 -2.63 -12.48 -3.70
N PHE A 8 -3.59 -13.05 -3.01
CA PHE A 8 -4.70 -13.77 -3.62
C PHE A 8 -5.86 -13.73 -2.63
N ASP A 9 -7.07 -13.52 -3.13
CA ASP A 9 -8.26 -13.36 -2.31
C ASP A 9 -8.09 -12.28 -1.20
N GLU A 10 -8.22 -12.63 0.09
CA GLU A 10 -8.04 -11.75 1.25
C GLU A 10 -6.70 -12.03 1.98
N LYS A 11 -5.69 -12.51 1.25
CA LYS A 11 -4.36 -12.85 1.78
C LYS A 11 -3.24 -12.12 1.06
N ILE A 12 -2.18 -11.82 1.81
CA ILE A 12 -0.89 -11.40 1.28
C ILE A 12 0.13 -12.52 1.51
N GLN A 13 0.96 -12.78 0.50
CA GLN A 13 1.95 -13.85 0.57
C GLN A 13 3.16 -13.42 1.40
N GLY A 14 3.56 -14.28 2.34
CA GLY A 14 4.78 -14.10 3.13
C GLY A 14 6.05 -14.22 2.30
N TRP A 15 7.16 -13.77 2.89
CA TRP A 15 8.47 -13.86 2.26
C TRP A 15 8.94 -15.32 2.20
N GLY A 16 9.25 -15.83 1.01
CA GLY A 16 9.79 -17.19 0.83
C GLY A 16 8.98 -18.10 -0.10
N ARG A 17 7.77 -17.67 -0.52
CA ARG A 17 6.86 -18.48 -1.37
C ARG A 17 6.63 -19.91 -0.85
N HIS A 18 6.80 -20.15 0.44
CA HIS A 18 6.44 -21.44 1.04
C HIS A 18 4.93 -21.48 1.25
N GLU A 19 4.31 -22.61 0.89
CA GLU A 19 2.91 -22.86 1.19
C GLU A 19 2.71 -22.80 2.71
N GLY A 20 1.79 -21.94 3.16
CA GLY A 20 1.48 -21.76 4.59
C GLY A 20 1.94 -20.43 5.19
N ASP A 21 2.77 -19.66 4.50
CA ASP A 21 3.24 -18.34 4.99
C ASP A 21 2.31 -17.17 4.62
N ASP A 22 1.13 -17.46 4.07
CA ASP A 22 0.17 -16.44 3.67
C ASP A 22 -0.55 -15.86 4.89
N MET A 23 -0.60 -14.53 4.95
CA MET A 23 -1.25 -13.81 6.04
C MET A 23 -2.61 -13.28 5.59
N PHE A 24 -3.65 -13.52 6.38
CA PHE A 24 -4.93 -12.86 6.15
C PHE A 24 -4.81 -11.36 6.43
N ILE A 25 -5.36 -10.57 5.52
CA ILE A 25 -5.41 -9.11 5.63
C ILE A 25 -6.12 -8.67 6.93
N ARG A 26 -7.16 -9.41 7.32
CA ARG A 26 -7.87 -9.17 8.58
C ARG A 26 -6.97 -9.34 9.80
N ASP A 27 -6.15 -10.39 9.84
CA ASP A 27 -5.25 -10.65 10.95
C ASP A 27 -4.21 -9.54 11.11
N ILE A 28 -3.72 -9.01 9.98
CA ILE A 28 -2.81 -7.86 9.94
C ILE A 28 -3.49 -6.63 10.53
N VAL A 29 -4.67 -6.28 10.04
CA VAL A 29 -5.42 -5.10 10.49
C VAL A 29 -5.80 -5.23 11.97
N ASP A 30 -6.18 -6.42 12.43
CA ASP A 30 -6.59 -6.68 13.80
C ASP A 30 -5.48 -6.45 14.82
N LYS A 31 -4.20 -6.56 14.43
CA LYS A 31 -3.07 -6.18 15.30
C LYS A 31 -3.11 -4.69 15.69
N PHE A 32 -3.76 -3.85 14.89
CA PHE A 32 -3.88 -2.40 15.12
C PHE A 32 -5.28 -1.98 15.58
N SER A 33 -6.12 -2.94 15.95
CA SER A 33 -7.43 -2.67 16.56
C SER A 33 -7.29 -1.95 17.91
N GLU A 34 -8.36 -1.28 18.37
CA GLU A 34 -8.36 -0.57 19.67
C GLU A 34 -7.94 -1.41 20.89
N PRO A 35 -8.32 -2.71 21.02
CA PRO A 35 -7.84 -3.54 22.12
C PRO A 35 -6.39 -3.98 21.98
N ASN A 36 -5.88 -4.14 20.75
CA ASN A 36 -4.55 -4.68 20.50
C ASN A 36 -3.45 -3.60 20.38
N CYS A 37 -3.82 -2.34 20.11
CA CYS A 37 -2.88 -1.24 19.95
C CYS A 37 -3.38 0.04 20.63
N ALA A 38 -3.15 0.14 21.96
CA ALA A 38 -3.61 1.26 22.77
C ALA A 38 -3.10 2.63 22.27
N GLU A 39 -1.85 2.68 21.76
CA GLU A 39 -1.22 3.90 21.25
C GLU A 39 -1.91 4.48 20.00
N LEU A 40 -2.66 3.67 19.26
CA LEU A 40 -3.43 4.08 18.08
C LEU A 40 -4.93 4.24 18.35
N ARG A 41 -5.36 4.16 19.62
CA ARG A 41 -6.77 4.35 20.01
C ARG A 41 -7.24 5.76 19.63
N GLY A 42 -8.41 5.83 18.99
CA GLY A 42 -8.98 7.10 18.52
C GLY A 42 -8.26 7.73 17.31
N LYS A 43 -7.12 7.19 16.88
CA LYS A 43 -6.34 7.70 15.74
C LYS A 43 -6.78 7.03 14.42
N PRO A 44 -6.77 7.76 13.29
CA PRO A 44 -7.03 7.18 11.98
C PRO A 44 -5.92 6.21 11.59
N LYS A 45 -6.31 5.04 11.07
CA LYS A 45 -5.41 4.00 10.60
C LYS A 45 -5.70 3.75 9.12
N VAL A 46 -4.67 3.72 8.28
CA VAL A 46 -4.82 3.53 6.83
C VAL A 46 -3.96 2.36 6.42
N PHE A 47 -4.59 1.35 5.80
CA PHE A 47 -3.95 0.17 5.25
C PHE A 47 -4.19 0.14 3.74
N ILE A 48 -3.12 -0.01 2.98
CA ILE A 48 -3.13 -0.05 1.53
C ILE A 48 -2.52 -1.39 1.13
N PHE A 49 -3.31 -2.28 0.54
CA PHE A 49 -2.88 -3.59 0.06
C PHE A 49 -2.69 -3.54 -1.44
N ASN A 50 -1.44 -3.37 -1.85
CA ASN A 50 -1.04 -3.33 -3.24
C ASN A 50 -0.54 -4.71 -3.68
N CYS A 51 -1.49 -5.61 -3.84
CA CYS A 51 -1.29 -6.99 -4.23
C CYS A 51 -2.46 -7.45 -5.11
N CYS A 52 -2.29 -8.56 -5.82
CA CYS A 52 -3.41 -9.21 -6.50
C CYS A 52 -4.45 -9.71 -5.49
N ARG A 53 -5.68 -9.90 -5.98
CA ARG A 53 -6.77 -10.55 -5.24
C ARG A 53 -7.45 -11.63 -6.09
N GLU A 54 -6.72 -12.14 -7.07
CA GLU A 54 -7.20 -13.22 -7.92
C GLU A 54 -7.52 -14.46 -7.07
N ILE A 55 -8.55 -15.19 -7.47
CA ILE A 55 -8.92 -16.45 -6.82
C ILE A 55 -8.00 -17.51 -7.43
N LYS A 56 -7.15 -18.13 -6.60
CA LYS A 56 -6.39 -19.34 -6.97
C LYS A 56 -7.38 -20.50 -7.12
N SER A 57 -8.03 -20.60 -8.26
CA SER A 57 -8.91 -21.72 -8.57
C SER A 57 -8.49 -22.28 -9.92
N GLU A 58 -8.01 -23.52 -9.90
CA GLU A 58 -7.61 -24.28 -11.10
C GLU A 58 -8.79 -24.49 -12.07
N ASN A 59 -10.04 -24.22 -11.63
CA ASN A 59 -11.27 -24.49 -12.38
C ASN A 59 -12.20 -23.26 -12.53
N THR A 60 -11.83 -22.07 -12.05
CA THR A 60 -12.73 -20.92 -12.19
C THR A 60 -12.68 -20.38 -13.61
N LEU A 61 -13.81 -20.55 -14.32
CA LEU A 61 -13.97 -20.11 -15.69
C LEU A 61 -13.64 -18.61 -15.82
N PRO A 62 -12.74 -18.21 -16.74
CA PRO A 62 -12.49 -16.82 -17.03
C PRO A 62 -13.77 -16.18 -17.58
N GLY A 63 -14.41 -15.28 -16.82
CA GLY A 63 -15.54 -14.51 -17.34
C GLY A 63 -16.68 -14.17 -16.37
N ILE A 64 -16.68 -14.64 -15.12
CA ILE A 64 -17.70 -14.28 -14.12
C ILE A 64 -17.27 -13.04 -13.30
N TYR A 65 -16.83 -11.99 -13.97
CA TYR A 65 -16.62 -10.69 -13.33
C TYR A 65 -17.31 -9.61 -14.16
N LYS A 66 -18.63 -9.74 -14.34
CA LYS A 66 -19.44 -8.74 -15.02
C LYS A 66 -19.96 -7.71 -14.02
N ASP A 67 -19.75 -6.45 -14.39
CA ASP A 67 -20.25 -5.22 -13.80
C ASP A 67 -19.66 -4.82 -12.43
N LYS A 68 -18.40 -4.37 -12.42
CA LYS A 68 -17.74 -3.85 -11.22
C LYS A 68 -17.60 -2.33 -11.24
N LYS A 69 -18.70 -1.65 -10.87
CA LYS A 69 -18.72 -0.25 -10.44
C LYS A 69 -17.89 -0.09 -9.15
N LEU A 70 -17.40 1.11 -8.84
CA LEU A 70 -16.87 1.44 -7.51
C LEU A 70 -17.80 0.91 -6.42
N VAL A 71 -17.39 -0.18 -5.76
CA VAL A 71 -18.12 -0.77 -4.65
C VAL A 71 -17.52 -0.20 -3.38
N ILE A 72 -18.13 0.87 -2.86
CA ILE A 72 -17.96 1.22 -1.44
C ILE A 72 -18.99 0.40 -0.68
N ASP A 73 -18.66 -0.85 -0.35
CA ASP A 73 -19.55 -1.72 0.40
C ASP A 73 -19.39 -1.50 1.90
N PHE A 74 -20.41 -0.89 2.50
CA PHE A 74 -20.52 -0.73 3.95
C PHE A 74 -21.37 -1.84 4.61
N SER A 75 -22.02 -2.68 3.81
CA SER A 75 -23.13 -3.55 4.21
C SER A 75 -22.74 -5.01 4.44
N SER A 76 -21.70 -5.51 3.77
CA SER A 76 -21.24 -6.91 3.89
C SER A 76 -20.27 -7.17 5.06
N ILE A 77 -19.99 -6.15 5.85
CA ILE A 77 -18.90 -6.21 6.82
C ILE A 77 -19.42 -6.74 8.16
N ASP A 78 -18.69 -7.72 8.70
CA ASP A 78 -18.88 -8.20 10.07
C ASP A 78 -18.87 -7.01 11.07
N LYS A 79 -20.03 -6.77 11.68
CA LYS A 79 -20.22 -5.70 12.68
C LYS A 79 -19.25 -5.84 13.85
N SER A 80 -18.93 -7.07 14.24
CA SER A 80 -17.98 -7.35 15.33
C SER A 80 -16.57 -6.90 14.95
N TRP A 81 -16.15 -7.16 13.72
CA TRP A 81 -14.86 -6.74 13.19
C TRP A 81 -14.78 -5.22 13.02
N THR A 82 -15.85 -4.60 12.52
CA THR A 82 -15.96 -3.14 12.38
C THR A 82 -15.86 -2.43 13.73
N ASN A 83 -16.48 -2.98 14.77
CA ASN A 83 -16.47 -2.41 16.12
C ASN A 83 -15.08 -2.43 16.76
N LYS A 84 -14.25 -3.44 16.45
CA LYS A 84 -12.86 -3.53 16.93
C LYS A 84 -11.92 -2.61 16.15
N ASN A 85 -12.21 -2.41 14.86
CA ASN A 85 -11.38 -1.67 13.92
C ASN A 85 -11.96 -0.29 13.58
N LYS A 86 -12.37 0.46 14.60
CA LYS A 86 -12.87 1.83 14.41
C LYS A 86 -11.78 2.75 13.85
N ARG A 87 -12.20 3.68 12.99
CA ARG A 87 -11.34 4.67 12.31
C ARG A 87 -10.24 3.99 11.50
N THR A 88 -10.57 2.85 10.87
CA THR A 88 -9.66 2.10 10.03
C THR A 88 -10.10 2.17 8.59
N PHE A 89 -9.18 2.54 7.73
CA PHE A 89 -9.36 2.59 6.30
C PHE A 89 -8.55 1.46 5.65
N VAL A 90 -9.18 0.65 4.81
CA VAL A 90 -8.49 -0.41 4.06
C VAL A 90 -8.80 -0.22 2.58
N THR A 91 -7.76 -0.17 1.76
CA THR A 91 -7.93 -0.11 0.31
C THR A 91 -7.07 -1.14 -0.35
N TYR A 92 -7.57 -1.65 -1.46
CA TYR A 92 -6.91 -2.65 -2.27
C TYR A 92 -6.61 -2.05 -3.63
N ALA A 93 -5.47 -2.44 -4.22
CA ALA A 93 -5.08 -1.98 -5.54
C ALA A 93 -6.00 -2.49 -6.66
N CYS A 94 -6.73 -3.58 -6.41
CA CYS A 94 -7.70 -4.17 -7.33
C CYS A 94 -8.90 -4.76 -6.57
N ALA A 95 -10.02 -4.93 -7.27
CA ALA A 95 -11.20 -5.58 -6.75
C ALA A 95 -10.97 -7.09 -6.56
N GLU A 96 -11.83 -7.69 -5.74
CA GLU A 96 -11.82 -9.13 -5.48
C GLU A 96 -11.86 -9.94 -6.79
N GLY A 97 -11.02 -10.95 -6.91
CA GLY A 97 -10.91 -11.77 -8.11
C GLY A 97 -10.10 -11.17 -9.26
N LEU A 98 -9.54 -9.96 -9.11
CA LEU A 98 -8.74 -9.30 -10.14
C LEU A 98 -7.24 -9.26 -9.81
N LYS A 99 -6.45 -9.08 -10.87
CA LYS A 99 -4.99 -8.92 -10.81
C LYS A 99 -4.62 -7.46 -10.57
N SER A 100 -3.63 -7.22 -9.70
CA SER A 100 -2.96 -5.91 -9.61
C SER A 100 -1.75 -5.94 -10.54
N TRP A 101 -1.67 -4.96 -11.43
CA TRP A 101 -0.65 -4.96 -12.47
C TRP A 101 0.61 -4.22 -12.07
N TYR A 102 1.72 -4.78 -12.54
CA TYR A 102 3.07 -4.28 -12.36
C TYR A 102 3.67 -3.97 -13.73
N ASP A 103 4.24 -2.79 -13.87
CA ASP A 103 4.98 -2.39 -15.07
C ASP A 103 6.46 -2.67 -14.83
N GLU A 104 6.97 -3.69 -15.53
CA GLU A 104 8.37 -4.12 -15.43
C GLU A 104 9.35 -3.03 -15.88
N ASN A 105 8.95 -2.14 -16.78
CA ASN A 105 9.83 -1.08 -17.29
C ASN A 105 10.01 0.04 -16.27
N SER A 106 8.93 0.43 -15.58
CA SER A 106 9.01 1.49 -14.56
C SER A 106 9.38 0.97 -13.17
N GLY A 107 9.20 -0.33 -12.91
CA GLY A 107 9.41 -0.92 -11.59
C GLY A 107 8.29 -0.61 -10.59
N TYR A 108 7.15 -0.10 -11.07
CA TYR A 108 6.02 0.30 -10.23
C TYR A 108 4.76 -0.47 -10.61
N THR A 109 3.92 -0.73 -9.59
CA THR A 109 2.52 -1.07 -9.84
C THR A 109 1.75 0.16 -10.34
N TYR A 110 0.75 -0.04 -11.20
CA TYR A 110 -0.12 1.04 -11.69
C TYR A 110 -0.79 1.80 -10.55
N PHE A 111 -1.32 1.07 -9.57
CA PHE A 111 -1.94 1.66 -8.39
C PHE A 111 -0.94 2.51 -7.58
N GLY A 112 0.24 1.97 -7.26
CA GLY A 112 1.27 2.71 -6.53
C GLY A 112 1.74 3.97 -7.26
N ARG A 113 1.91 3.91 -8.58
CA ARG A 113 2.28 5.05 -9.43
C ARG A 113 1.19 6.13 -9.42
N ALA A 114 -0.05 5.73 -9.71
CA ALA A 114 -1.19 6.65 -9.74
C ALA A 114 -1.46 7.28 -8.36
N LEU A 115 -1.34 6.50 -7.28
CA LEU A 115 -1.50 6.97 -5.91
C LEU A 115 -0.44 8.02 -5.57
N SER A 116 0.82 7.73 -5.88
CA SER A 116 1.94 8.64 -5.60
C SER A 116 1.77 9.98 -6.31
N HIS A 117 1.40 9.96 -7.61
CA HIS A 117 1.11 11.19 -8.36
C HIS A 117 -0.07 11.97 -7.76
N THR A 118 -1.14 11.26 -7.40
CA THR A 118 -2.34 11.89 -6.84
C THR A 118 -2.05 12.52 -5.48
N MET A 119 -1.30 11.83 -4.61
CA MET A 119 -0.88 12.38 -3.33
C MET A 119 0.02 13.61 -3.52
N ALA A 120 1.00 13.55 -4.41
CA ALA A 120 1.89 14.68 -4.68
C ALA A 120 1.14 15.94 -5.14
N GLN A 121 0.06 15.77 -5.91
CA GLN A 121 -0.72 16.89 -6.46
C GLN A 121 -1.80 17.43 -5.52
N PHE A 122 -2.43 16.56 -4.72
CA PHE A 122 -3.70 16.88 -4.07
C PHE A 122 -3.69 16.69 -2.55
N ALA A 123 -2.67 16.06 -1.95
CA ALA A 123 -2.72 15.65 -0.54
C ALA A 123 -2.82 16.80 0.47
N CYS A 124 -2.41 18.02 0.11
CA CYS A 124 -2.47 19.17 1.01
C CYS A 124 -3.88 19.77 1.17
N TYR A 125 -4.84 19.45 0.31
CA TYR A 125 -6.19 20.03 0.36
C TYR A 125 -7.33 19.05 0.01
N LYS A 126 -7.03 17.78 -0.30
CA LYS A 126 -8.03 16.75 -0.56
C LYS A 126 -8.09 15.73 0.57
N SER A 127 -9.30 15.26 0.85
CA SER A 127 -9.51 14.14 1.77
C SER A 127 -8.96 12.84 1.19
N LEU A 128 -8.67 11.84 2.05
CA LEU A 128 -8.18 10.54 1.60
C LEU A 128 -9.12 9.85 0.59
N ILE A 129 -10.43 10.00 0.77
CA ILE A 129 -11.44 9.44 -0.16
C ILE A 129 -11.31 10.10 -1.53
N GLU A 130 -11.21 11.44 -1.58
CA GLU A 130 -11.02 12.16 -2.84
C GLU A 130 -9.68 11.83 -3.51
N LEU A 131 -8.62 11.63 -2.72
CA LEU A 131 -7.32 11.17 -3.23
C LEU A 131 -7.44 9.79 -3.87
N LEU A 132 -8.15 8.86 -3.23
CA LEU A 132 -8.30 7.53 -3.78
C LEU A 132 -9.20 7.55 -5.01
N GLN A 133 -10.30 8.30 -5.01
CA GLN A 133 -11.13 8.51 -6.21
C GLN A 133 -10.33 9.04 -7.40
N LYS A 134 -9.49 10.04 -7.18
CA LYS A 134 -8.58 10.55 -8.21
C LYS A 134 -7.54 9.53 -8.65
N THR A 135 -7.04 8.72 -7.72
CA THR A 135 -6.11 7.63 -8.03
C THR A 135 -6.77 6.62 -8.98
N MET A 136 -8.02 6.24 -8.75
CA MET A 136 -8.74 5.31 -9.64
C MET A 136 -8.93 5.89 -11.03
N PHE A 137 -9.39 7.14 -11.12
CA PHE A 137 -9.57 7.82 -12.41
C PHE A 137 -8.28 7.85 -13.22
N ARG A 138 -7.15 8.15 -12.55
CA ARG A 138 -5.83 8.16 -13.20
C ARG A 138 -5.39 6.78 -13.66
N MET A 139 -5.66 5.72 -12.90
CA MET A 139 -5.40 4.36 -13.34
C MET A 139 -6.20 4.00 -14.59
N GLU A 140 -7.47 4.38 -14.65
CA GLU A 140 -8.32 4.16 -15.84
C GLU A 140 -7.77 4.87 -17.08
N GLU A 141 -7.30 6.11 -16.94
CA GLU A 141 -6.67 6.87 -18.03
C GLU A 141 -5.37 6.20 -18.51
N GLU A 142 -4.50 5.79 -17.58
CA GLU A 142 -3.23 5.12 -17.90
C GLU A 142 -3.50 3.79 -18.61
N ASN A 143 -4.46 2.98 -18.16
CA ASN A 143 -4.82 1.71 -18.80
C ASN A 143 -5.34 1.90 -20.23
N LYS A 144 -6.21 2.91 -20.45
CA LYS A 144 -6.72 3.26 -21.78
C LYS A 144 -5.58 3.67 -22.72
N SER A 145 -4.62 4.45 -22.23
CA SER A 145 -3.49 4.93 -23.02
C SER A 145 -2.55 3.81 -23.47
N GLU A 146 -2.47 2.72 -22.71
CA GLU A 146 -1.63 1.55 -23.00
C GLU A 146 -2.37 0.45 -23.78
N GLY A 147 -3.64 0.66 -24.15
CA GLY A 147 -4.44 -0.33 -24.88
C GLY A 147 -4.80 -1.57 -24.07
N LYS A 148 -4.77 -1.50 -22.74
CA LYS A 148 -5.17 -2.59 -21.86
C LYS A 148 -6.69 -2.61 -21.72
N THR A 149 -7.30 -3.75 -22.05
CA THR A 149 -8.76 -3.93 -22.07
C THR A 149 -9.31 -4.55 -20.79
N GLU A 150 -8.45 -5.10 -19.93
CA GLU A 150 -8.87 -5.59 -18.61
C GLU A 150 -9.09 -4.38 -17.69
N GLU A 151 -10.24 -4.31 -17.02
CA GLU A 151 -10.55 -3.21 -16.09
C GLU A 151 -9.81 -3.39 -14.75
N HIS A 152 -8.87 -2.50 -14.45
CA HIS A 152 -8.20 -2.45 -13.15
C HIS A 152 -9.01 -1.55 -12.22
N ASN A 153 -10.03 -2.10 -11.57
CA ASN A 153 -10.84 -1.30 -10.65
C ASN A 153 -10.29 -1.50 -9.24
N PRO A 154 -9.57 -0.53 -8.65
CA PRO A 154 -9.24 -0.58 -7.23
C PRO A 154 -10.51 -0.62 -6.39
N GLU A 155 -10.44 -1.31 -5.26
CA GLU A 155 -11.57 -1.47 -4.36
C GLU A 155 -11.27 -0.80 -3.02
N ILE A 156 -12.20 0.02 -2.56
CA ILE A 156 -12.07 0.80 -1.34
C ILE A 156 -13.06 0.26 -0.31
N LYS A 157 -12.56 -0.36 0.77
CA LYS A 157 -13.37 -0.84 1.89
C LYS A 157 -13.17 0.07 3.11
N MET A 158 -14.22 0.81 3.47
CA MET A 158 -14.16 1.73 4.61
C MET A 158 -14.77 1.11 5.87
N PHE A 159 -13.97 1.03 6.93
CA PHE A 159 -14.39 0.46 8.20
C PHE A 159 -14.51 1.57 9.25
N ALA A 160 -15.76 2.04 9.42
CA ALA A 160 -16.21 3.06 10.37
C ALA A 160 -15.96 4.55 10.01
N CYS A 161 -17.10 5.28 9.99
CA CYS A 161 -17.40 6.72 9.99
C CYS A 161 -16.53 7.72 9.18
N GLN A 162 -17.18 8.29 8.16
CA GLN A 162 -16.75 9.41 7.31
C GLN A 162 -16.58 10.75 8.07
N LYS A 163 -17.20 10.92 9.25
CA LYS A 163 -17.24 12.23 9.95
C LYS A 163 -15.87 12.70 10.47
N ASP A 164 -14.91 11.80 10.65
CA ASP A 164 -13.65 12.10 11.34
C ASP A 164 -12.44 12.39 10.43
N PHE A 165 -12.54 12.12 9.12
CA PHE A 165 -11.41 12.31 8.20
C PHE A 165 -11.31 13.70 7.58
N ASN A 166 -12.39 14.50 7.63
CA ASN A 166 -12.36 15.88 7.14
C ASN A 166 -11.46 16.81 7.97
N GLY A 167 -11.03 16.37 9.17
CA GLY A 167 -10.07 17.10 10.00
C GLY A 167 -8.63 17.08 9.49
N PHE A 168 -8.28 16.16 8.58
CA PHE A 168 -6.90 16.04 8.07
C PHE A 168 -6.48 17.25 7.21
N GLY A 169 -7.43 17.89 6.52
CA GLY A 169 -7.15 19.10 5.71
C GLY A 169 -7.05 20.37 6.57
N SER A 170 -7.91 20.54 7.58
CA SER A 170 -7.96 21.81 8.33
C SER A 170 -6.77 22.02 9.27
N ALA A 171 -6.24 20.96 9.90
CA ALA A 171 -5.09 21.09 10.79
C ALA A 171 -3.78 21.41 10.04
N VAL A 172 -3.64 20.91 8.81
CA VAL A 172 -2.48 21.19 7.95
C VAL A 172 -2.61 22.58 7.33
N ILE A 173 -3.79 23.00 6.87
CA ILE A 173 -3.98 24.34 6.27
C ILE A 173 -3.78 25.46 7.31
N ALA A 174 -4.24 25.29 8.55
CA ALA A 174 -4.05 26.29 9.60
C ALA A 174 -2.57 26.49 9.97
N THR A 175 -1.75 25.43 9.90
CA THR A 175 -0.31 25.50 10.19
C THR A 175 0.47 26.02 8.97
N THR A 176 0.02 25.67 7.75
CA THR A 176 0.70 26.06 6.50
C THR A 176 0.48 27.54 6.18
N ALA A 177 -0.67 28.13 6.50
CA ALA A 177 -0.92 29.57 6.29
C ALA A 177 0.01 30.49 7.12
N ILE A 178 0.48 30.00 8.27
CA ILE A 178 1.44 30.74 9.11
C ILE A 178 2.88 30.53 8.61
N THR A 179 3.18 29.44 7.90
CA THR A 179 4.52 29.15 7.38
C THR A 179 4.76 29.62 5.94
N THR A 180 3.76 29.67 5.05
CA THR A 180 3.93 30.15 3.66
C THR A 180 4.36 31.62 3.55
N SER A 181 4.18 32.42 4.59
CA SER A 181 4.75 33.77 4.66
C SER A 181 6.27 33.77 4.89
N ILE A 182 6.87 32.66 5.33
CA ILE A 182 8.30 32.55 5.67
C ILE A 182 9.06 31.61 4.70
N THR A 183 8.43 30.54 4.17
CA THR A 183 9.14 29.52 3.37
C THR A 183 9.31 29.83 1.88
N ARG A 184 8.69 30.89 1.33
CA ARG A 184 8.90 31.25 -0.09
C ARG A 184 10.34 31.67 -0.41
N SER A 185 11.17 31.91 0.62
CA SER A 185 12.59 32.25 0.47
C SER A 185 13.55 31.05 0.56
N ILE A 186 13.08 29.84 0.93
CA ILE A 186 13.95 28.69 1.24
C ILE A 186 13.78 27.49 0.28
N TYR A 187 12.71 27.45 -0.52
CA TYR A 187 12.25 26.24 -1.22
C TYR A 187 12.87 25.92 -2.59
N ILE A 188 14.09 26.38 -2.88
CA ILE A 188 14.85 25.92 -4.07
C ILE A 188 15.97 24.91 -3.70
N HIS A 189 16.23 24.62 -2.42
CA HIS A 189 17.43 23.84 -2.04
C HIS A 189 17.24 22.59 -1.16
N LYS A 190 16.03 22.06 -0.93
CA LYS A 190 15.86 20.88 -0.06
C LYS A 190 14.79 19.87 -0.50
N ILE A 191 14.92 19.35 -1.72
CA ILE A 191 14.33 18.04 -2.07
C ILE A 191 15.43 16.98 -1.90
N GLU A 192 15.79 16.69 -0.65
CA GLU A 192 16.67 15.55 -0.29
C GLU A 192 16.19 14.82 0.97
N ILE A 193 15.08 15.22 1.58
CA ILE A 193 14.64 14.65 2.87
C ILE A 193 13.28 13.97 2.68
N LEU A 194 13.30 12.77 2.10
CA LEU A 194 12.22 11.78 2.30
C LEU A 194 12.70 10.32 2.18
N TYR A 195 13.92 10.05 2.66
CA TYR A 195 14.50 8.71 2.77
C TYR A 195 15.19 8.49 4.12
N LEU A 196 14.50 8.69 5.26
CA LEU A 196 15.04 8.30 6.57
C LEU A 196 13.93 7.91 7.55
N LEU A 197 13.35 6.71 7.38
CA LEU A 197 12.71 5.97 8.47
C LEU A 197 12.84 4.45 8.25
N PHE A 198 14.05 3.97 8.03
CA PHE A 198 14.42 2.58 8.36
C PHE A 198 15.88 2.59 8.86
N PRO A 199 16.19 2.08 10.06
CA PRO A 199 17.57 1.80 10.42
C PRO A 199 18.09 0.71 9.48
N THR A 200 19.22 0.96 8.83
CA THR A 200 19.94 -0.06 8.07
C THR A 200 20.34 -1.19 9.01
N PRO A 201 20.09 -2.47 8.66
CA PRO A 201 20.62 -3.57 9.45
C PRO A 201 22.15 -3.55 9.35
N SER A 202 22.82 -3.57 10.50
CA SER A 202 24.27 -3.71 10.59
C SER A 202 24.67 -5.04 9.94
N VAL A 203 25.40 -4.97 8.84
CA VAL A 203 26.02 -6.13 8.20
C VAL A 203 27.08 -6.69 9.16
N PRO A 204 26.99 -7.96 9.60
CA PRO A 204 28.06 -8.57 10.38
C PRO A 204 29.31 -8.71 9.50
N SER A 205 30.43 -8.20 9.99
CA SER A 205 31.73 -8.29 9.35
C SER A 205 32.12 -9.75 9.13
N MET A 206 32.33 -10.16 7.88
CA MET A 206 32.92 -11.45 7.55
C MET A 206 34.36 -11.52 8.09
N PRO A 207 34.79 -12.67 8.66
CA PRO A 207 36.18 -12.89 9.02
C PRO A 207 37.05 -13.01 7.77
N SER A 208 38.17 -12.30 7.77
CA SER A 208 39.21 -12.37 6.73
C SER A 208 39.81 -13.78 6.67
N THR A 209 39.66 -14.47 5.55
CA THR A 209 40.36 -15.73 5.27
C THR A 209 41.85 -15.46 5.05
N ALA A 210 42.66 -16.11 5.89
CA ALA A 210 44.10 -16.08 5.85
C ALA A 210 44.68 -16.93 4.70
N SER A 211 45.91 -16.57 4.34
CA SER A 211 46.81 -17.02 3.28
C SER A 211 46.72 -18.47 2.79
N MET A 212 46.72 -18.62 1.45
CA MET A 212 47.21 -19.81 0.74
C MET A 212 48.68 -20.08 1.09
N THR A 213 48.96 -21.27 1.63
CA THR A 213 50.31 -21.83 1.69
C THR A 213 50.51 -22.75 0.49
N THR A 214 51.47 -22.41 -0.37
CA THR A 214 51.97 -23.21 -1.48
C THR A 214 52.68 -24.45 -0.94
N MET A 215 52.21 -25.65 -1.29
CA MET A 215 52.98 -26.88 -1.12
C MET A 215 53.87 -27.11 -2.35
N THR A 216 55.17 -27.03 -2.14
CA THR A 216 56.20 -27.54 -3.05
C THR A 216 56.29 -29.06 -2.89
N SER A 217 56.08 -29.79 -3.99
CA SER A 217 56.40 -31.21 -4.10
C SER A 217 57.92 -31.39 -4.15
N VAL A 218 58.49 -32.14 -3.19
CA VAL A 218 59.84 -32.67 -3.28
C VAL A 218 59.76 -34.10 -3.78
N SER A 219 60.44 -34.34 -4.89
CA SER A 219 60.75 -35.64 -5.47
C SER A 219 61.81 -36.38 -4.65
N MET A 220 61.57 -37.65 -4.34
CA MET A 220 62.56 -38.73 -4.27
C MET A 220 61.89 -40.04 -4.64
#